data_AF-A0AAW6BHA8-F1
#
_entry.id   AF-A0AAW6BHA8-F1
#
_cell.length_a   1.000
_cell.length_b   1.000
_cell.length_c   1.000
_cell.angle_alpha   90.00
_cell.angle_beta   90.00
_cell.angle_gamma   90.00
#
_symmetry.space_group_name_H-M   'P 1'
#
loop_
_entity.id
_entity.type
_entity.pdbx_description
1 polymer ?
#
loop_
_entity_poly.entity_id
_entity_poly.type
_entity_poly.pdbx_seq_one_letter_code
_entity_poly.pdbx_strand_id
1 'polypeptide(L)'
;MTLLKRESIQYYRYYLVNVGAAIGPYIGLASGLSAQRETFLITAIVYFVYGIILRVFLLSSKKEEKIKKFSNDISFTKTLNIIISHRTFMILLLCNVLVMFVYANFDSTLVQYLSRSNINNVTNFIALLVIVNSLTIITLQIPTLVLLRNFTPRIKILIGIMLIAIAQIIFAFSPINTVYYLCVATVILSFGEIIAIPTFNVEVDRLTPHHLRGAFFGASNMSSIGSALAPIYGGIMLDLFNSTLLFSLLSLISLITLLIYYTFLIKKIINGGCMNFNFDVVFDRSVFSSTKWTYPQDSLYTDNKPTPLWVADMDFQSPPSVRKALLNIIDYGILGYTNCSLSTLNAITDWQKNRHDWTIEPDWIVQSPGVVTAIDIIINALSEPDDSIIIMTPVYGAFSRSILANQRSAITVPLHNIRIFN
;
A
#
# COMPACT_ATOMS: atom_id res chain seq x y z
N MET A 1 1.61 5.13 -12.73
CA MET A 1 2.36 5.84 -11.66
C MET A 1 2.95 4.80 -10.70
N THR A 2 4.26 4.83 -10.46
CA THR A 2 4.96 3.83 -9.63
C THR A 2 4.56 3.95 -8.15
N LEU A 3 4.61 2.84 -7.40
CA LEU A 3 4.26 2.78 -5.96
C LEU A 3 5.06 3.79 -5.13
N LEU A 4 6.37 3.92 -5.40
CA LEU A 4 7.26 4.87 -4.73
C LEU A 4 6.83 6.33 -4.94
N LYS A 5 6.34 6.66 -6.14
CA LYS A 5 5.85 8.02 -6.45
C LYS A 5 4.52 8.31 -5.75
N ARG A 6 3.70 7.29 -5.44
CA ARG A 6 2.45 7.46 -4.68
C ARG A 6 2.72 7.64 -3.19
N GLU A 7 3.67 6.88 -2.66
CA GLU A 7 4.12 7.01 -1.27
C GLU A 7 4.63 8.43 -1.00
N SER A 8 5.52 8.95 -1.85
CA SER A 8 6.06 10.30 -1.68
C SER A 8 4.99 11.40 -1.69
N ILE A 9 3.94 11.28 -2.53
CA ILE A 9 2.84 12.26 -2.54
C ILE A 9 2.15 12.35 -1.18
N GLN A 10 1.91 11.24 -0.49
CA GLN A 10 1.23 11.26 0.81
C GLN A 10 2.08 11.99 1.85
N TYR A 11 3.38 11.77 1.84
CA TYR A 11 4.30 12.48 2.73
C TYR A 11 4.39 13.97 2.40
N TYR A 12 4.51 14.36 1.11
CA TYR A 12 4.53 15.77 0.72
C TYR A 12 3.23 16.49 1.06
N ARG A 13 2.08 15.84 0.84
CA ARG A 13 0.78 16.37 1.22
C ARG A 13 0.73 16.63 2.73
N TYR A 14 1.16 15.66 3.53
CA TYR A 14 1.20 15.80 4.99
C TYR A 14 2.15 16.92 5.44
N TYR A 15 3.32 17.00 4.82
CA TYR A 15 4.30 18.05 5.08
C TYR A 15 3.71 19.45 4.85
N LEU A 16 3.10 19.69 3.68
CA LEU A 16 2.52 20.99 3.33
C LEU A 16 1.37 21.40 4.26
N VAL A 17 0.55 20.44 4.70
CA VAL A 17 -0.51 20.71 5.68
C VAL A 17 0.10 21.16 7.02
N ASN A 18 1.13 20.48 7.51
CA ASN A 18 1.80 20.86 8.75
C ASN A 18 2.56 22.18 8.66
N VAL A 19 3.20 22.47 7.53
CA VAL A 19 3.80 23.79 7.27
C VAL A 19 2.73 24.89 7.38
N GLY A 20 1.56 24.68 6.77
CA GLY A 20 0.43 25.60 6.90
C GLY A 20 -0.07 25.75 8.34
N ALA A 21 -0.23 24.64 9.07
CA ALA A 21 -0.68 24.62 10.46
C ALA A 21 0.31 25.28 11.42
N ALA A 22 1.62 25.21 11.13
CA ALA A 22 2.66 25.86 11.92
C ALA A 22 2.76 27.37 11.65
N ILE A 23 2.73 27.77 10.38
CA ILE A 23 2.93 29.17 9.97
C ILE A 23 1.66 30.01 10.19
N GLY A 24 0.48 29.41 9.99
CA GLY A 24 -0.81 30.09 10.07
C GLY A 24 -1.06 30.83 11.40
N PRO A 25 -0.96 30.16 12.57
CA PRO A 25 -1.14 30.82 13.87
C PRO A 25 -0.15 31.96 14.12
N TYR A 26 1.11 31.81 13.66
CA TYR A 26 2.11 32.85 13.80
C TYR A 26 1.79 34.09 12.96
N ILE A 27 1.42 33.91 11.68
CA ILE A 27 0.96 35.02 10.83
C ILE A 27 -0.28 35.68 11.43
N GLY A 28 -1.22 34.88 11.94
CA GLY A 28 -2.41 35.39 12.61
C GLY A 28 -2.07 36.29 13.80
N LEU A 29 -1.21 35.80 14.71
CA LEU A 29 -0.76 36.55 15.87
C LEU A 29 0.02 37.82 15.49
N ALA A 30 0.98 37.72 14.56
CA ALA A 30 1.80 38.84 14.11
C ALA A 30 0.98 39.92 13.40
N SER A 31 -0.11 39.52 12.73
CA SER A 31 -1.06 40.44 12.09
C SER A 31 -2.10 41.02 13.07
N GLY A 32 -1.99 40.72 14.36
CA GLY A 32 -2.94 41.18 15.38
C GLY A 32 -4.33 40.56 15.26
N LEU A 33 -4.47 39.44 14.53
CA LEU A 33 -5.73 38.72 14.38
C LEU A 33 -6.06 38.04 15.70
N SER A 34 -6.80 38.75 16.55
CA SER A 34 -7.49 38.17 17.70
C SER A 34 -8.67 37.32 17.20
N ALA A 35 -9.20 36.40 18.01
CA ALA A 35 -10.34 35.53 17.66
C ALA A 35 -11.69 36.30 17.55
N GLN A 36 -11.66 37.45 16.88
CA GLN A 36 -12.77 38.34 16.59
C GLN A 36 -13.40 38.00 15.24
N ARG A 37 -14.56 38.59 14.97
CA ARG A 37 -15.35 38.38 13.74
C ARG A 37 -14.53 38.55 12.45
N GLU A 38 -13.57 39.47 12.45
CA GLU A 38 -12.71 39.79 11.31
C GLU A 38 -11.84 38.60 10.86
N THR A 39 -11.34 37.82 11.82
CA THR A 39 -10.52 36.63 11.55
C THR A 39 -11.31 35.53 10.83
N PHE A 40 -12.60 35.39 11.15
CA PHE A 40 -13.49 34.48 10.44
C PHE A 40 -13.79 34.95 9.01
N LEU A 41 -13.90 36.27 8.79
CA LEU A 41 -14.10 36.83 7.45
C LEU A 41 -12.87 36.58 6.56
N ILE A 42 -11.66 36.81 7.09
CA ILE A 42 -10.41 36.52 6.38
C ILE A 42 -10.35 35.05 6.00
N THR A 43 -10.68 34.15 6.94
CA THR A 43 -10.74 32.71 6.69
C THR A 43 -11.72 32.37 5.56
N ALA A 44 -12.91 32.97 5.54
CA ALA A 44 -13.90 32.78 4.48
C ALA A 44 -13.38 33.26 3.11
N ILE A 45 -12.71 34.42 3.07
CA ILE A 45 -12.09 34.96 1.84
C ILE A 45 -11.00 34.01 1.33
N VAL A 46 -10.13 33.51 2.19
CA VAL A 46 -9.08 32.55 1.81
C VAL A 46 -9.67 31.28 1.21
N TYR A 47 -10.72 30.71 1.82
CA TYR A 47 -11.41 29.54 1.27
C TYR A 47 -12.11 29.84 -0.06
N PHE A 48 -12.68 31.03 -0.23
CA PHE A 48 -13.30 31.45 -1.48
C PHE A 48 -12.28 31.56 -2.61
N VAL A 49 -11.14 32.22 -2.36
CA VAL A 49 -10.01 32.33 -3.31
C VAL A 49 -9.46 30.94 -3.65
N TYR A 50 -9.29 30.07 -2.65
CA TYR A 50 -8.88 28.68 -2.87
C TYR A 50 -9.87 27.93 -3.77
N GLY A 51 -11.18 28.12 -3.58
CA GLY A 51 -12.22 27.55 -4.44
C GLY A 51 -12.13 28.03 -5.89
N ILE A 52 -11.81 29.32 -6.12
CA ILE A 52 -11.58 29.87 -7.46
C ILE A 52 -10.35 29.22 -8.10
N ILE A 53 -9.22 29.16 -7.37
CA ILE A 53 -7.98 28.54 -7.85
C ILE A 53 -8.23 27.08 -8.23
N LEU A 54 -8.89 26.31 -7.35
CA LEU A 54 -9.26 24.92 -7.63
C LEU A 54 -10.10 24.81 -8.90
N ARG A 55 -11.12 25.66 -9.07
CA ARG A 55 -11.96 25.65 -10.28
C ARG A 55 -11.14 25.92 -11.53
N VAL A 56 -10.23 26.91 -11.51
CA VAL A 56 -9.35 27.23 -12.65
C VAL A 56 -8.45 26.04 -12.99
N PHE A 57 -7.82 25.41 -11.99
CA PHE A 57 -6.99 24.23 -12.18
C PHE A 57 -7.76 23.04 -12.74
N LEU A 58 -8.96 22.77 -12.21
CA LEU A 58 -9.82 21.69 -12.69
C LEU A 58 -10.29 21.90 -14.14
N LEU A 59 -10.61 23.15 -14.52
CA LEU A 59 -10.98 23.50 -15.89
C LEU A 59 -9.79 23.46 -16.86
N SER A 60 -8.59 23.78 -16.38
CA SER A 60 -7.34 23.71 -17.15
C SER A 60 -6.86 22.27 -17.36
N SER A 61 -7.17 21.37 -16.40
CA SER A 61 -6.92 19.93 -16.51
C SER A 61 -7.93 19.23 -17.43
N LYS A 62 -8.09 19.73 -18.67
CA LYS A 62 -8.77 19.01 -19.76
C LYS A 62 -7.88 17.86 -20.27
N LYS A 63 -7.77 16.81 -19.47
CA LYS A 63 -7.62 15.45 -20.00
C LYS A 63 -9.00 14.82 -19.88
N GLU A 64 -9.78 14.91 -20.95
CA GLU A 64 -10.86 13.96 -21.18
C GLU A 64 -10.22 12.58 -21.37
N GLU A 65 -9.80 11.94 -20.26
CA GLU A 65 -9.94 10.49 -20.23
C GLU A 65 -11.44 10.27 -20.42
N LYS A 66 -11.82 9.67 -21.56
CA LYS A 66 -13.12 9.04 -21.71
C LYS A 66 -13.28 8.13 -20.50
N ILE A 67 -13.93 8.64 -19.45
CA ILE A 67 -14.34 7.85 -18.30
C ILE A 67 -15.31 6.87 -18.94
N LYS A 68 -14.81 5.67 -19.31
CA LYS A 68 -15.66 4.52 -19.51
C LYS A 68 -16.51 4.53 -18.25
N LYS A 69 -17.80 4.83 -18.40
CA LYS A 69 -18.79 4.63 -17.35
C LYS A 69 -18.61 3.18 -16.94
N PHE A 70 -17.81 2.93 -15.91
CA PHE A 70 -17.80 1.67 -15.22
C PHE A 70 -19.14 1.68 -14.49
N SER A 71 -20.17 1.27 -15.23
CA SER A 71 -21.45 0.89 -14.69
C SER A 71 -21.20 -0.34 -13.83
N ASN A 72 -20.82 -0.10 -12.59
CA ASN A 72 -21.18 -0.95 -11.48
C ASN A 72 -21.60 0.04 -10.39
N ASP A 73 -22.87 0.41 -10.41
CA ASP A 73 -23.55 1.10 -9.31
C ASP A 73 -23.52 0.17 -8.10
N ILE A 74 -22.36 0.05 -7.47
CA ILE A 74 -22.23 -0.65 -6.20
C ILE A 74 -22.96 0.23 -5.20
N SER A 75 -24.18 -0.18 -4.85
CA SER A 75 -24.99 0.50 -3.83
C SER A 75 -24.16 0.80 -2.59
N PHE A 76 -24.42 1.92 -1.91
CA PHE A 76 -23.71 2.33 -0.71
C PHE A 76 -23.58 1.19 0.33
N THR A 77 -24.66 0.44 0.56
CA THR A 77 -24.68 -0.71 1.48
C THR A 77 -23.72 -1.82 1.07
N LYS A 78 -23.65 -2.16 -0.22
CA LYS A 78 -22.67 -3.14 -0.73
C LYS A 78 -21.24 -2.65 -0.54
N THR A 79 -20.97 -1.37 -0.83
CA THR A 79 -19.66 -0.75 -0.60
C THR A 79 -19.26 -0.81 0.88
N LEU A 80 -20.19 -0.49 1.79
CA LEU A 80 -19.96 -0.58 3.22
C LEU A 80 -19.67 -2.03 3.66
N ASN A 81 -20.43 -3.01 3.16
CA ASN A 81 -20.21 -4.42 3.46
C ASN A 81 -18.85 -4.91 2.96
N ILE A 82 -18.41 -4.47 1.77
CA ILE A 82 -17.07 -4.79 1.25
C ILE A 82 -15.98 -4.26 2.19
N ILE A 83 -16.12 -3.01 2.65
CA ILE A 83 -15.15 -2.39 3.56
C ILE A 83 -15.10 -3.13 4.90
N ILE A 84 -16.26 -3.38 5.53
CA ILE A 84 -16.35 -4.06 6.83
C ILE A 84 -15.83 -5.50 6.75
N SER A 85 -16.06 -6.17 5.62
CA SER A 85 -15.58 -7.53 5.37
C SER A 85 -14.07 -7.57 5.08
N HIS A 86 -13.45 -6.44 4.74
CA HIS A 86 -12.02 -6.35 4.49
C HIS A 86 -11.21 -6.31 5.80
N ARG A 87 -11.01 -7.48 6.41
CA ARG A 87 -10.38 -7.67 7.74
C ARG A 87 -9.07 -6.91 7.93
N THR A 88 -8.16 -6.94 6.97
CA THR A 88 -6.87 -6.24 7.05
C THR A 88 -7.05 -4.72 7.15
N PHE A 89 -8.03 -4.18 6.43
CA PHE A 89 -8.33 -2.75 6.44
C PHE A 89 -9.01 -2.35 7.75
N MET A 90 -9.97 -3.14 8.24
CA MET A 90 -10.65 -2.86 9.51
C MET A 90 -9.68 -2.87 10.71
N ILE A 91 -8.69 -3.76 10.71
CA ILE A 91 -7.64 -3.78 11.75
C ILE A 91 -6.74 -2.55 11.61
N LEU A 92 -6.34 -2.18 10.39
CA LEU A 92 -5.55 -0.97 10.14
C LEU A 92 -6.31 0.29 10.61
N LEU A 93 -7.61 0.36 10.31
CA LEU A 93 -8.50 1.45 10.72
C LEU A 93 -8.61 1.53 12.24
N LEU A 94 -8.82 0.39 12.93
CA LEU A 94 -8.84 0.34 14.39
C LEU A 94 -7.53 0.86 14.99
N CYS A 95 -6.38 0.39 14.50
CA CYS A 95 -5.09 0.89 14.95
C CYS A 95 -4.95 2.39 14.72
N ASN A 96 -5.38 2.90 13.56
CA ASN A 96 -5.33 4.32 13.26
C ASN A 96 -6.25 5.13 14.18
N VAL A 97 -7.47 4.67 14.48
CA VAL A 97 -8.38 5.29 15.46
C VAL A 97 -7.70 5.41 16.83
N LEU A 98 -7.07 4.34 17.32
CA LEU A 98 -6.39 4.34 18.62
C LEU A 98 -5.16 5.26 18.64
N VAL A 99 -4.37 5.28 17.56
CA VAL A 99 -3.23 6.20 17.41
C VAL A 99 -3.71 7.65 17.40
N MET A 100 -4.76 7.97 16.64
CA MET A 100 -5.32 9.33 16.56
C MET A 100 -5.95 9.76 17.89
N PHE A 101 -6.52 8.83 18.66
CA PHE A 101 -6.99 9.08 20.03
C PHE A 101 -5.84 9.46 20.96
N VAL A 102 -4.76 8.67 20.97
CA VAL A 102 -3.60 8.97 21.81
C VAL A 102 -2.95 10.29 21.41
N TYR A 103 -2.72 10.49 20.11
CA TYR A 103 -2.09 11.69 19.58
C TYR A 103 -2.89 12.96 19.92
N ALA A 104 -4.21 12.96 19.71
CA ALA A 104 -5.04 14.14 19.93
C ALA A 104 -5.04 14.66 21.38
N ASN A 105 -4.66 13.83 22.36
CA ASN A 105 -4.49 14.28 23.74
C ASN A 105 -3.34 15.29 23.90
N PHE A 106 -2.38 15.35 22.97
CA PHE A 106 -1.36 16.39 22.95
C PHE A 106 -1.96 17.78 22.70
N ASP A 107 -2.83 17.92 21.72
CA ASP A 107 -3.43 19.22 21.38
C ASP A 107 -4.58 19.60 22.34
N SER A 108 -5.34 18.61 22.84
CA SER A 108 -6.48 18.89 23.73
C SER A 108 -6.11 18.85 25.21
N THR A 109 -5.61 17.71 25.66
CA THR A 109 -5.61 17.34 27.08
C THR A 109 -4.37 17.87 27.79
N LEU A 110 -3.21 17.85 27.12
CA LEU A 110 -1.98 18.44 27.65
C LEU A 110 -2.15 19.96 27.83
N VAL A 111 -2.81 20.64 26.89
CA VAL A 111 -3.13 22.07 27.00
C VAL A 111 -4.05 22.34 28.19
N GLN A 112 -5.09 21.52 28.40
CA GLN A 112 -5.97 21.63 29.57
C GLN A 112 -5.23 21.36 30.89
N TYR A 113 -4.39 20.32 30.93
CA TYR A 113 -3.57 19.99 32.09
C TYR A 113 -2.66 21.14 32.50
N LEU A 114 -1.94 21.74 31.53
CA LEU A 114 -1.09 22.90 31.76
C LEU A 114 -1.91 24.12 32.18
N SER A 115 -3.06 24.36 31.55
CA SER A 115 -3.94 25.51 31.90
C SER A 115 -4.54 25.42 33.30
N ARG A 116 -4.73 24.20 33.82
CA ARG A 116 -5.20 23.94 35.19
C ARG A 116 -4.06 23.93 36.22
N SER A 117 -2.81 23.99 35.76
CA SER A 117 -1.66 24.07 36.64
C SER A 117 -1.44 25.49 37.14
N ASN A 118 -1.10 25.65 38.42
CA ASN A 118 -0.77 26.95 39.02
C ASN A 118 0.66 27.43 38.66
N ILE A 119 1.11 27.15 37.43
CA ILE A 119 2.45 27.54 36.96
C ILE A 119 2.41 28.98 36.45
N ASN A 120 3.42 29.77 36.79
CA ASN A 120 3.58 31.11 36.21
C ASN A 120 3.98 31.00 34.73
N ASN A 121 3.35 31.79 33.86
CA ASN A 121 3.60 31.80 32.40
C ASN A 121 3.19 30.53 31.63
N VAL A 122 2.10 29.86 32.01
CA VAL A 122 1.56 28.68 31.29
C VAL A 122 1.43 28.91 29.78
N THR A 123 0.95 30.09 29.37
CA THR A 123 0.78 30.46 27.95
C THR A 123 2.09 30.33 27.17
N ASN A 124 3.22 30.71 27.77
CA ASN A 124 4.53 30.58 27.14
C ASN A 124 4.98 29.12 27.02
N PHE A 125 4.64 28.28 28.00
CA PHE A 125 4.93 26.84 27.93
C PHE A 125 4.14 26.19 26.80
N ILE A 126 2.83 26.44 26.72
CA ILE A 126 1.97 25.90 25.65
C ILE A 126 2.49 26.37 24.28
N ALA A 127 2.78 27.67 24.13
CA ALA A 127 3.32 28.22 22.88
C ALA A 127 4.65 27.56 22.50
N LEU A 128 5.55 27.33 23.47
CA LEU A 128 6.82 26.66 23.23
C LEU A 128 6.62 25.22 22.73
N LEU A 129 5.71 24.46 23.32
CA LEU A 129 5.44 23.08 22.89
C LEU A 129 4.88 23.02 21.47
N VAL A 130 3.97 23.93 21.11
CA VAL A 130 3.44 24.06 19.74
C VAL A 130 4.55 24.39 18.74
N ILE A 131 5.46 25.30 19.10
CA ILE A 131 6.63 25.66 18.29
C ILE A 131 7.58 24.47 18.13
N VAL A 132 7.88 23.75 19.22
CA VAL A 132 8.75 22.57 19.20
C VAL A 132 8.17 21.48 18.30
N ASN A 133 6.87 21.19 18.41
CA ASN A 133 6.18 20.24 17.54
C ASN A 133 6.32 20.64 16.06
N SER A 134 5.95 21.89 15.76
CA SER A 134 5.97 22.45 14.40
C SER A 134 7.37 22.43 13.78
N LEU A 135 8.40 22.89 14.52
CA LEU A 135 9.78 22.89 14.05
C LEU A 135 10.29 21.48 13.82
N THR A 136 9.95 20.53 14.71
CA THR A 136 10.34 19.13 14.57
C THR A 136 9.76 18.54 13.27
N ILE A 137 8.47 18.76 13.00
CA ILE A 137 7.83 18.28 11.78
C ILE A 137 8.47 18.90 10.53
N ILE A 138 8.62 20.24 10.50
CA ILE A 138 9.14 20.96 9.33
C ILE A 138 10.60 20.58 9.02
N THR A 139 11.43 20.41 10.05
CA THR A 139 12.87 20.17 9.87
C THR A 139 13.19 18.69 9.70
N LEU A 140 12.50 17.79 10.40
CA LEU A 140 12.87 16.37 10.49
C LEU A 140 12.02 15.44 9.63
N GLN A 141 10.93 15.90 9.02
CA GLN A 141 10.10 15.03 8.16
C GLN A 141 10.87 14.46 6.96
N ILE A 142 11.61 15.28 6.21
CA ILE A 142 12.38 14.81 5.05
C ILE A 142 13.57 13.94 5.48
N PRO A 143 14.41 14.33 6.46
CA PRO A 143 15.48 13.46 6.97
C PRO A 143 14.97 12.09 7.43
N THR A 144 13.87 12.07 8.21
CA THR A 144 13.24 10.83 8.69
C THR A 144 12.79 9.93 7.53
N LEU A 145 12.24 10.52 6.47
CA LEU A 145 11.84 9.80 5.26
C LEU A 145 13.02 9.12 4.55
N VAL A 146 14.14 9.84 4.44
CA VAL A 146 15.36 9.30 3.83
C VAL A 146 15.93 8.17 4.68
N LEU A 147 16.00 8.36 6.00
CA LEU A 147 16.50 7.36 6.94
C LEU A 147 15.69 6.06 6.88
N LEU A 148 14.37 6.18 6.78
CA LEU A 148 13.46 5.04 6.80
C LEU A 148 13.13 4.49 5.40
N ARG A 149 13.79 4.94 4.33
CA ARG A 149 13.43 4.59 2.93
C ARG A 149 13.47 3.08 2.64
N ASN A 150 14.34 2.34 3.32
CA ASN A 150 14.51 0.89 3.13
C ASN A 150 13.53 0.06 3.97
N PHE A 151 12.80 0.68 4.89
CA PHE A 151 11.83 -0.01 5.73
C PHE A 151 10.49 -0.13 5.02
N THR A 152 9.81 -1.26 5.20
CA THR A 152 8.44 -1.40 4.72
C THR A 152 7.51 -0.46 5.50
N PRO A 153 6.41 0.06 4.91
CA PRO A 153 5.45 0.89 5.62
C PRO A 153 4.91 0.25 6.89
N ARG A 154 4.80 -1.08 6.90
CA ARG A 154 4.35 -1.79 8.09
C ARG A 154 5.30 -1.64 9.27
N ILE A 155 6.61 -1.73 9.03
CA ILE A 155 7.62 -1.52 10.07
C ILE A 155 7.67 -0.04 10.48
N LYS A 156 7.57 0.89 9.52
CA LYS A 156 7.50 2.34 9.81
C LYS A 156 6.35 2.66 10.78
N ILE A 157 5.13 2.15 10.55
CA ILE A 157 4.00 2.34 11.48
C ILE A 157 4.33 1.80 12.87
N LEU A 158 4.97 0.64 12.98
CA LEU A 158 5.33 0.05 14.28
C LEU A 158 6.33 0.95 15.03
N ILE A 159 7.35 1.46 14.35
CA ILE A 159 8.30 2.43 14.89
C ILE A 159 7.56 3.69 15.37
N GLY A 160 6.64 4.21 14.55
CA GLY A 160 5.86 5.40 14.89
C GLY A 160 5.00 5.22 16.14
N ILE A 161 4.27 4.09 16.25
CA ILE A 161 3.45 3.77 17.43
C ILE A 161 4.33 3.61 18.67
N MET A 162 5.50 2.99 18.56
CA MET A 162 6.44 2.82 19.67
C MET A 162 6.96 4.18 20.19
N LEU A 163 7.32 5.10 19.29
CA LEU A 163 7.74 6.45 19.65
C LEU A 163 6.61 7.22 20.35
N ILE A 164 5.38 7.13 19.85
CA ILE A 164 4.21 7.71 20.52
C ILE A 164 4.05 7.14 21.93
N ALA A 165 4.16 5.82 22.10
CA ALA A 165 4.05 5.16 23.41
C ALA A 165 5.11 5.66 24.40
N ILE A 166 6.36 5.82 23.93
CA ILE A 166 7.48 6.35 24.73
C ILE A 166 7.21 7.80 25.12
N ALA A 167 6.74 8.64 24.20
CA ALA A 167 6.40 10.02 24.49
C ALA A 167 5.35 10.14 25.61
N GLN A 168 4.32 9.28 25.59
CA GLN A 168 3.30 9.24 26.64
C GLN A 168 3.89 8.88 28.01
N ILE A 169 4.85 7.96 28.07
CA ILE A 169 5.55 7.64 29.35
C ILE A 169 6.31 8.87 29.85
N ILE A 170 7.02 9.58 28.97
CA ILE A 170 7.76 10.77 29.37
C ILE A 170 6.79 11.85 29.87
N PHE A 171 5.64 12.06 29.23
CA PHE A 171 4.62 12.98 29.73
C PHE A 171 4.08 12.56 31.11
N ALA A 172 3.86 11.27 31.35
CA ALA A 172 3.31 10.76 32.61
C ALA A 172 4.19 11.06 33.84
N PHE A 173 5.51 11.04 33.64
CA PHE A 173 6.51 11.21 34.70
C PHE A 173 7.27 12.53 34.62
N SER A 174 6.91 13.41 33.68
CA SER A 174 7.53 14.73 33.53
C SER A 174 7.13 15.65 34.70
N PRO A 175 8.10 16.22 35.44
CA PRO A 175 7.81 17.26 36.41
C PRO A 175 7.19 18.48 35.72
N ILE A 176 6.03 18.92 36.22
CA ILE A 176 5.25 19.97 35.54
C ILE A 176 5.96 21.34 35.52
N ASN A 177 6.80 21.61 36.52
CA ASN A 177 7.56 22.86 36.64
C ASN A 177 8.73 22.95 35.64
N THR A 178 9.04 21.87 34.91
CA THR A 178 10.22 21.79 34.07
C THR A 178 9.83 21.55 32.61
N VAL A 179 9.75 22.64 31.84
CA VAL A 179 9.34 22.60 30.43
C VAL A 179 10.22 21.72 29.54
N TYR A 180 11.49 21.53 29.93
CA TYR A 180 12.47 20.75 29.18
C TYR A 180 11.98 19.33 28.87
N TYR A 181 11.44 18.61 29.88
CA TYR A 181 10.96 17.24 29.69
C TYR A 181 9.72 17.17 28.79
N LEU A 182 8.84 18.16 28.89
CA LEU A 182 7.68 18.30 28.01
C LEU A 182 8.12 18.56 26.55
N CYS A 183 9.16 19.37 26.34
CA CYS A 183 9.74 19.57 25.01
C CYS A 183 10.34 18.28 24.44
N VAL A 184 11.10 17.52 25.25
CA VAL A 184 11.67 16.22 24.83
C VAL A 184 10.56 15.23 24.45
N ALA A 185 9.52 15.12 25.28
CA ALA A 185 8.36 14.27 24.99
C ALA A 185 7.66 14.70 23.68
N THR A 186 7.52 16.01 23.47
CA THR A 186 6.92 16.59 22.26
C THR A 186 7.73 16.24 21.01
N VAL A 187 9.05 16.36 21.04
CA VAL A 187 9.92 15.97 19.93
C VAL A 187 9.73 14.48 19.59
N ILE A 188 9.74 13.60 20.60
CA ILE A 188 9.56 12.15 20.40
C ILE A 188 8.17 11.84 19.84
N LEU A 189 7.13 12.50 20.34
CA LEU A 189 5.77 12.39 19.82
C LEU A 189 5.70 12.82 18.35
N SER A 190 6.33 13.95 18.02
CA SER A 190 6.40 14.50 16.66
C SER A 190 7.08 13.54 15.71
N PHE A 191 8.17 12.87 16.13
CA PHE A 191 8.81 11.82 15.34
C PHE A 191 7.88 10.65 15.08
N GLY A 192 7.14 10.22 16.10
CA GLY A 192 6.13 9.18 15.96
C GLY A 192 5.04 9.56 14.96
N GLU A 193 4.59 10.82 15.01
CA GLU A 193 3.58 11.40 14.14
C GLU A 193 4.00 11.44 12.66
N ILE A 194 5.15 12.06 12.34
CA ILE A 194 5.65 12.21 10.96
C ILE A 194 5.96 10.87 10.30
N ILE A 195 6.12 9.81 11.10
CA ILE A 195 6.25 8.44 10.62
C ILE A 195 4.87 7.81 10.48
N ALA A 196 4.09 7.69 11.56
CA ALA A 196 2.89 6.88 11.59
C ALA A 196 1.78 7.41 10.66
N ILE A 197 1.43 8.69 10.77
CA ILE A 197 0.24 9.27 10.13
C ILE A 197 0.29 9.20 8.60
N PRO A 198 1.34 9.70 7.91
CA PRO A 198 1.43 9.56 6.46
C PRO A 198 1.55 8.08 6.04
N THR A 199 2.19 7.24 6.84
CA THR A 199 2.35 5.82 6.52
C THR A 199 1.04 5.02 6.62
N PHE A 200 0.14 5.35 7.55
CA PHE A 200 -1.22 4.80 7.58
C PHE A 200 -1.95 5.08 6.27
N ASN A 201 -1.86 6.30 5.75
CA ASN A 201 -2.46 6.66 4.45
C ASN A 201 -1.86 5.89 3.27
N VAL A 202 -0.56 5.56 3.34
CA VAL A 202 0.13 4.74 2.33
C VAL A 202 -0.38 3.29 2.37
N GLU A 203 -0.55 2.70 3.56
CA GLU A 203 -1.12 1.34 3.67
C GLU A 203 -2.59 1.31 3.25
N VAL A 204 -3.37 2.36 3.54
CA VAL A 204 -4.74 2.49 2.99
C VAL A 204 -4.71 2.46 1.46
N ASP A 205 -3.86 3.25 0.79
CA ASP A 205 -3.76 3.24 -0.68
C ASP A 205 -3.43 1.84 -1.23
N ARG A 206 -2.55 1.10 -0.54
CA ARG A 206 -2.11 -0.25 -0.93
C ARG A 206 -3.21 -1.30 -0.78
N LEU A 207 -4.06 -1.19 0.23
CA LEU A 207 -5.16 -2.12 0.48
C LEU A 207 -6.40 -1.84 -0.39
N THR A 208 -6.44 -0.69 -1.04
CA THR A 208 -7.66 -0.17 -1.65
C THR A 208 -7.80 -0.56 -3.13
N PRO A 209 -8.89 -1.25 -3.53
CA PRO A 209 -9.20 -1.52 -4.93
C PRO A 209 -9.37 -0.22 -5.73
N HIS A 210 -8.86 -0.20 -6.97
CA HIS A 210 -8.88 1.00 -7.82
C HIS A 210 -10.26 1.64 -7.98
N HIS A 211 -11.30 0.81 -8.11
CA HIS A 211 -12.69 1.26 -8.34
C HIS A 211 -13.43 1.67 -7.06
N LEU A 212 -12.91 1.39 -5.85
CA LEU A 212 -13.53 1.76 -4.56
C LEU A 212 -12.69 2.77 -3.77
N ARG A 213 -11.76 3.46 -4.46
CA ARG A 213 -10.76 4.27 -3.79
C ARG A 213 -11.32 5.39 -2.93
N GLY A 214 -12.29 6.13 -3.45
CA GLY A 214 -12.97 7.18 -2.68
C GLY A 214 -13.63 6.65 -1.41
N ALA A 215 -14.26 5.47 -1.47
CA ALA A 215 -14.97 4.88 -0.34
C ALA A 215 -14.01 4.40 0.77
N PHE A 216 -12.91 3.73 0.42
CA PHE A 216 -11.92 3.30 1.41
C PHE A 216 -11.19 4.48 2.07
N PHE A 217 -10.84 5.51 1.29
CA PHE A 217 -10.26 6.73 1.88
C PHE A 217 -11.29 7.48 2.75
N GLY A 218 -12.56 7.54 2.33
CA GLY A 218 -13.65 8.08 3.14
C GLY A 218 -13.81 7.32 4.46
N ALA A 219 -13.81 5.99 4.43
CA ALA A 219 -13.83 5.17 5.64
C ALA A 219 -12.57 5.34 6.49
N SER A 220 -11.40 5.54 5.88
CA SER A 220 -10.15 5.78 6.62
C SER A 220 -10.19 7.06 7.46
N ASN A 221 -10.95 8.07 7.05
CA ASN A 221 -11.18 9.30 7.82
C ASN A 221 -11.99 9.05 9.10
N MET A 222 -12.60 7.87 9.29
CA MET A 222 -13.21 7.51 10.58
C MET A 222 -12.19 7.41 11.71
N SER A 223 -10.88 7.43 11.43
CA SER A 223 -9.85 7.62 12.46
C SER A 223 -10.05 8.92 13.26
N SER A 224 -10.71 9.94 12.71
CA SER A 224 -11.08 11.17 13.41
C SER A 224 -12.00 10.94 14.61
N ILE A 225 -12.69 9.80 14.70
CA ILE A 225 -13.44 9.40 15.91
C ILE A 225 -12.51 9.33 17.12
N GLY A 226 -11.29 8.83 16.92
CA GLY A 226 -10.27 8.80 17.97
C GLY A 226 -9.96 10.20 18.49
N SER A 227 -9.68 11.14 17.59
CA SER A 227 -9.40 12.53 17.96
C SER A 227 -10.60 13.21 18.64
N ALA A 228 -11.82 12.92 18.21
CA ALA A 228 -13.04 13.48 18.80
C ALA A 228 -13.28 13.00 20.25
N LEU A 229 -12.86 11.78 20.59
CA LEU A 229 -13.00 11.22 21.94
C LEU A 229 -11.92 11.69 22.91
N ALA A 230 -10.78 12.19 22.41
CA ALA A 230 -9.63 12.57 23.23
C ALA A 230 -9.94 13.67 24.27
N PRO A 231 -10.62 14.79 23.94
CA PRO A 231 -10.95 15.82 24.93
C PRO A 231 -11.89 15.32 26.03
N ILE A 232 -12.83 14.42 25.71
CA ILE A 232 -13.77 13.84 26.68
C ILE A 232 -13.00 12.96 27.67
N TYR A 233 -12.17 12.06 27.15
CA TYR A 233 -11.30 11.22 27.98
C TYR A 233 -10.38 12.08 28.86
N GLY A 234 -9.73 13.08 28.25
CA GLY A 234 -8.81 13.98 28.93
C GLY A 234 -9.47 14.75 30.07
N GLY A 235 -10.64 15.34 29.83
CA GLY A 235 -11.41 16.05 30.85
C GLY A 235 -11.76 15.15 32.04
N ILE A 236 -12.32 13.96 31.77
CA ILE A 236 -12.67 12.98 32.82
C ILE A 236 -11.43 12.57 33.63
N MET A 237 -10.31 12.29 32.97
CA MET A 237 -9.08 11.90 33.64
C MET A 237 -8.48 13.02 34.50
N LEU A 238 -8.59 14.28 34.05
CA LEU A 238 -8.09 15.44 34.81
C LEU A 238 -9.03 15.85 35.96
N ASP A 239 -10.32 15.58 35.86
CA ASP A 239 -11.31 15.89 36.91
C ASP A 239 -11.37 14.82 38.01
N LEU A 240 -11.31 13.54 37.62
CA LEU A 240 -11.50 12.41 38.55
C LEU A 240 -10.18 11.74 38.97
N PHE A 241 -9.11 11.93 38.20
CA PHE A 241 -7.83 11.25 38.41
C PHE A 241 -6.66 12.25 38.29
N ASN A 242 -5.45 11.76 37.98
CA ASN A 242 -4.25 12.57 37.86
C ASN A 242 -3.59 12.39 36.48
N SER A 243 -2.70 13.32 36.13
CA SER A 243 -1.99 13.34 34.84
C SER A 243 -1.09 12.13 34.63
N THR A 244 -0.46 11.61 35.68
CA THR A 244 0.37 10.41 35.58
C THR A 244 -0.44 9.20 35.14
N LEU A 245 -1.63 8.98 35.71
CA LEU A 245 -2.51 7.89 35.30
C LEU A 245 -3.04 8.09 33.88
N LEU A 246 -3.42 9.33 33.55
CA LEU A 246 -3.87 9.73 32.21
C LEU A 246 -2.86 9.32 31.14
N PHE A 247 -1.63 9.81 31.22
CA PHE A 247 -0.61 9.55 30.21
C PHE A 247 -0.10 8.10 30.25
N SER A 248 -0.09 7.46 31.43
CA SER A 248 0.25 6.02 31.55
C SER A 248 -0.76 5.14 30.81
N LEU A 249 -2.06 5.43 30.92
CA LEU A 249 -3.10 4.72 30.19
C LEU A 249 -3.01 4.97 28.68
N LEU A 250 -2.68 6.19 28.24
CA LEU A 250 -2.42 6.48 26.83
C LEU A 250 -1.22 5.69 26.28
N SER A 251 -0.17 5.52 27.08
CA SER A 251 0.95 4.64 26.71
C SER A 251 0.51 3.18 26.62
N LEU A 252 -0.29 2.70 27.58
CA LEU A 252 -0.84 1.34 27.55
C LEU A 252 -1.70 1.10 26.30
N ILE A 253 -2.56 2.05 25.92
CA ILE A 253 -3.35 2.00 24.68
C ILE A 253 -2.43 1.92 23.46
N SER A 254 -1.33 2.69 23.45
CA SER A 254 -0.35 2.64 22.37
C SER A 254 0.34 1.27 22.29
N LEU A 255 0.70 0.67 23.42
CA LEU A 255 1.31 -0.66 23.50
C LEU A 255 0.33 -1.77 23.07
N ILE A 256 -0.94 -1.68 23.47
CA ILE A 256 -2.00 -2.58 23.02
C ILE A 256 -2.18 -2.44 21.50
N THR A 257 -2.18 -1.21 20.99
CA THR A 257 -2.26 -0.93 19.54
C THR A 257 -1.09 -1.55 18.80
N LEU A 258 0.13 -1.42 19.33
CA LEU A 258 1.34 -2.03 18.80
C LEU A 258 1.24 -3.56 18.78
N LEU A 259 0.71 -4.17 19.85
CA LEU A 259 0.51 -5.63 19.93
C LEU A 259 -0.52 -6.14 18.91
N ILE A 260 -1.66 -5.45 18.77
CA ILE A 260 -2.69 -5.77 17.78
C ILE A 260 -2.10 -5.65 16.37
N TYR A 261 -1.44 -4.53 16.09
CA TYR A 261 -0.83 -4.26 14.80
C TYR A 261 0.22 -5.32 14.44
N TYR A 262 1.13 -5.63 15.38
CA TYR A 262 2.13 -6.67 15.20
C TYR A 262 1.49 -8.04 14.95
N THR A 263 0.54 -8.45 15.79
CA THR A 263 -0.05 -9.79 15.74
C THR A 263 -0.83 -10.02 14.44
N PHE A 264 -1.63 -9.05 14.02
CA PHE A 264 -2.56 -9.25 12.91
C PHE A 264 -2.02 -8.79 11.56
N LEU A 265 -1.12 -7.80 11.52
CA LEU A 265 -0.64 -7.20 10.28
C LEU A 265 0.83 -7.52 9.98
N ILE A 266 1.63 -7.95 10.95
CA ILE A 266 3.04 -8.33 10.73
C ILE A 266 3.26 -9.82 10.93
N LYS A 267 2.95 -10.36 12.11
CA LYS A 267 3.12 -11.78 12.45
C LYS A 267 2.37 -12.69 11.50
N LYS A 268 1.19 -12.29 11.01
CA LYS A 268 0.45 -13.05 9.99
C LYS A 268 1.17 -13.10 8.63
N ILE A 269 2.00 -12.11 8.27
CA ILE A 269 2.85 -12.19 7.07
C ILE A 269 4.09 -13.04 7.31
N ILE A 270 4.71 -12.89 8.49
CA ILE A 270 5.90 -13.65 8.87
C ILE A 270 5.57 -15.15 9.00
N ASN A 271 4.41 -15.48 9.60
CA ASN A 271 3.99 -16.85 9.86
C ASN A 271 3.03 -17.41 8.79
N GLY A 272 2.22 -16.55 8.17
CA GLY A 272 1.39 -16.87 7.01
C GLY A 272 2.05 -16.30 5.77
N GLY A 273 3.06 -17.01 5.28
CA GLY A 273 3.98 -16.54 4.25
C GLY A 273 3.27 -15.91 3.05
N CYS A 274 3.29 -14.58 2.99
CA CYS A 274 3.73 -13.99 1.73
C CYS A 274 5.21 -14.34 1.67
N MET A 275 5.53 -15.48 1.03
CA MET A 275 6.91 -15.81 0.72
C MET A 275 7.51 -14.59 0.04
N ASN A 276 8.50 -14.00 0.68
CA ASN A 276 9.25 -12.92 0.09
C ASN A 276 10.06 -13.54 -1.04
N PHE A 277 9.54 -13.48 -2.26
CA PHE A 277 10.24 -13.96 -3.43
C PHE A 277 11.37 -12.98 -3.72
N ASN A 278 12.60 -13.41 -3.44
CA ASN A 278 13.78 -12.63 -3.79
C ASN A 278 14.14 -12.92 -5.26
N PHE A 279 13.68 -12.05 -6.15
CA PHE A 279 13.99 -12.13 -7.59
C PHE A 279 15.37 -11.57 -7.95
N ASP A 280 16.08 -10.98 -6.99
CA ASP A 280 17.44 -10.43 -7.19
C ASP A 280 18.52 -11.50 -7.00
N VAL A 281 18.16 -12.71 -6.54
CA VAL A 281 19.11 -13.83 -6.45
C VAL A 281 19.36 -14.39 -7.85
N VAL A 282 20.58 -14.24 -8.33
CA VAL A 282 21.04 -14.86 -9.57
C VAL A 282 21.50 -16.29 -9.26
N PHE A 283 20.85 -17.27 -9.88
CA PHE A 283 21.22 -18.67 -9.77
C PHE A 283 22.11 -19.07 -10.95
N ASP A 284 23.23 -19.75 -10.67
CA ASP A 284 24.05 -20.35 -11.72
C ASP A 284 23.31 -21.54 -12.35
N ARG A 285 23.01 -21.42 -13.65
CA ARG A 285 22.28 -22.40 -14.44
C ARG A 285 23.20 -23.34 -15.24
N SER A 286 24.51 -23.12 -15.21
CA SER A 286 25.49 -23.95 -15.92
C SER A 286 25.57 -25.37 -15.36
N VAL A 287 25.33 -25.52 -14.06
CA VAL A 287 25.43 -26.79 -13.32
C VAL A 287 24.35 -27.81 -13.71
N PHE A 288 23.26 -27.38 -14.35
CA PHE A 288 22.11 -28.24 -14.68
C PHE A 288 21.84 -28.37 -16.19
N SER A 289 22.87 -28.27 -17.03
CA SER A 289 22.75 -28.46 -18.49
C SER A 289 21.62 -27.62 -19.12
N SER A 290 21.46 -26.37 -18.67
CA SER A 290 20.35 -25.51 -19.09
C SER A 290 20.44 -25.15 -20.57
N THR A 291 19.56 -25.72 -21.39
CA THR A 291 19.51 -25.45 -22.84
C THR A 291 19.41 -23.95 -23.14
N LYS A 292 18.62 -23.20 -22.36
CA LYS A 292 18.50 -21.74 -22.47
C LYS A 292 19.85 -21.04 -22.47
N TRP A 293 20.72 -21.43 -21.55
CA TRP A 293 22.01 -20.79 -21.30
C TRP A 293 23.17 -21.43 -22.05
N THR A 294 23.09 -22.70 -22.46
CA THR A 294 24.14 -23.40 -23.21
C THR A 294 23.98 -23.26 -24.72
N TYR A 295 22.78 -23.47 -25.27
CA TYR A 295 22.54 -23.53 -26.72
C TYR A 295 22.97 -22.25 -27.48
N PRO A 296 22.69 -21.02 -26.99
CA PRO A 296 23.11 -19.81 -27.68
C PRO A 296 24.63 -19.59 -27.67
N GLN A 297 25.36 -20.23 -26.77
CA GLN A 297 26.82 -20.12 -26.72
C GLN A 297 27.50 -20.98 -27.80
N ASP A 298 26.87 -22.10 -28.16
CA ASP A 298 27.43 -23.07 -29.11
C ASP A 298 26.95 -22.83 -30.55
N SER A 299 25.81 -22.17 -30.73
CA SER A 299 25.13 -22.05 -32.04
C SER A 299 25.14 -20.64 -32.67
N LEU A 300 25.46 -19.60 -31.91
CA LEU A 300 25.50 -18.22 -32.41
C LEU A 300 26.95 -17.72 -32.46
N TYR A 301 27.51 -17.69 -33.67
CA TYR A 301 28.85 -17.14 -33.94
C TYR A 301 28.85 -15.61 -33.91
N THR A 302 28.59 -15.03 -32.74
CA THR A 302 28.61 -13.57 -32.52
C THR A 302 29.47 -13.22 -31.33
N ASP A 303 30.40 -12.26 -31.50
CA ASP A 303 31.27 -11.79 -30.41
C ASP A 303 30.48 -11.23 -29.22
N ASN A 304 29.27 -10.71 -29.48
CA ASN A 304 28.31 -10.29 -28.46
C ASN A 304 27.27 -11.37 -28.21
N LYS A 305 27.50 -12.22 -27.21
CA LYS A 305 26.53 -13.26 -26.79
C LYS A 305 25.19 -12.63 -26.40
N PRO A 306 24.08 -12.91 -27.12
CA PRO A 306 22.78 -12.32 -26.81
C PRO A 306 22.20 -12.89 -25.51
N THR A 307 21.41 -12.09 -24.79
CA THR A 307 20.66 -12.57 -23.62
C THR A 307 19.64 -13.64 -24.06
N PRO A 308 19.65 -14.84 -23.47
CA PRO A 308 18.84 -15.94 -23.95
C PRO A 308 17.37 -15.78 -23.52
N LEU A 309 16.55 -15.18 -24.38
CA LEU A 309 15.10 -14.97 -24.16
C LEU A 309 14.22 -15.86 -25.05
N TRP A 310 14.80 -16.91 -25.64
CA TRP A 310 14.22 -17.67 -26.76
C TRP A 310 13.37 -18.88 -26.33
N VAL A 311 13.48 -19.31 -25.07
CA VAL A 311 12.74 -20.46 -24.51
C VAL A 311 12.04 -20.07 -23.21
N ALA A 312 10.88 -20.67 -22.96
CA ALA A 312 10.07 -20.48 -21.75
C ALA A 312 10.66 -21.19 -20.53
N ASP A 313 11.92 -20.90 -20.21
CA ASP A 313 12.65 -21.39 -19.05
C ASP A 313 12.98 -20.22 -18.10
N MET A 314 12.84 -20.46 -16.79
CA MET A 314 12.87 -19.43 -15.75
C MET A 314 14.25 -19.34 -15.08
N ASP A 315 14.67 -18.13 -14.71
CA ASP A 315 15.94 -17.88 -14.00
C ASP A 315 15.76 -17.76 -12.47
N PHE A 316 14.56 -18.02 -11.97
CA PHE A 316 14.20 -18.00 -10.55
C PHE A 316 13.66 -19.35 -10.11
N GLN A 317 13.77 -19.63 -8.81
CA GLN A 317 13.25 -20.87 -8.24
C GLN A 317 11.72 -20.90 -8.30
N SER A 318 11.16 -22.09 -8.61
CA SER A 318 9.73 -22.33 -8.48
C SER A 318 9.25 -22.01 -7.06
N PRO A 319 7.99 -21.55 -6.88
CA PRO A 319 7.50 -21.18 -5.58
C PRO A 319 7.66 -22.29 -4.54
N PRO A 320 8.03 -21.98 -3.27
CA PRO A 320 8.20 -22.99 -2.23
C PRO A 320 7.00 -23.91 -2.03
N SER A 321 5.77 -23.45 -2.29
CA SER A 321 4.58 -24.30 -2.29
C SER A 321 4.63 -25.41 -3.34
N VAL A 322 5.05 -25.09 -4.56
CA VAL A 322 5.24 -26.06 -5.66
C VAL A 322 6.39 -27.02 -5.33
N ARG A 323 7.52 -26.48 -4.87
CA ARG A 323 8.68 -27.30 -4.47
C ARG A 323 8.33 -28.28 -3.35
N LYS A 324 7.58 -27.83 -2.34
CA LYS A 324 7.13 -28.67 -1.23
C LYS A 324 6.17 -29.77 -1.71
N ALA A 325 5.24 -29.46 -2.60
CA ALA A 325 4.36 -30.46 -3.17
C ALA A 325 5.14 -31.55 -3.93
N LEU A 326 6.16 -31.16 -4.71
CA LEU A 326 7.05 -32.11 -5.39
C LEU A 326 7.87 -32.95 -4.40
N LEU A 327 8.45 -32.33 -3.37
CA LEU A 327 9.19 -33.05 -2.34
C LEU A 327 8.32 -34.07 -1.61
N ASN A 328 7.08 -33.72 -1.27
CA ASN A 328 6.15 -34.67 -0.65
C ASN A 328 5.89 -35.90 -1.52
N ILE A 329 5.82 -35.74 -2.85
CA ILE A 329 5.65 -36.87 -3.79
C ILE A 329 6.92 -37.73 -3.82
N ILE A 330 8.10 -37.10 -3.83
CA ILE A 330 9.40 -37.79 -3.78
C ILE A 330 9.52 -38.58 -2.47
N ASP A 331 9.18 -37.96 -1.33
CA ASP A 331 9.23 -38.58 0.00
C ASP A 331 8.25 -39.73 0.13
N TYR A 332 7.09 -39.66 -0.54
CA TYR A 332 6.13 -40.75 -0.60
C TYR A 332 6.67 -41.98 -1.37
N GLY A 333 7.59 -41.76 -2.33
CA GLY A 333 8.37 -42.81 -2.98
C GLY A 333 7.65 -43.60 -4.09
N ILE A 334 6.34 -43.47 -4.25
CA ILE A 334 5.58 -44.14 -5.34
C ILE A 334 5.43 -43.18 -6.53
N LEU A 335 6.35 -43.28 -7.50
CA LEU A 335 6.44 -42.40 -8.68
C LEU A 335 5.85 -43.05 -9.95
N GLY A 336 4.70 -43.72 -9.81
CA GLY A 336 4.03 -44.45 -10.91
C GLY A 336 3.19 -43.55 -11.83
N TYR A 337 2.37 -44.20 -12.66
CA TYR A 337 1.45 -43.52 -13.58
C TYR A 337 0.38 -42.72 -12.83
N THR A 338 0.14 -41.48 -13.26
CA THR A 338 -0.87 -40.57 -12.68
C THR A 338 -1.81 -40.06 -13.77
N ASN A 339 -3.07 -39.85 -13.40
CA ASN A 339 -4.08 -39.22 -14.24
C ASN A 339 -4.37 -37.79 -13.77
N CYS A 340 -5.03 -36.99 -14.60
CA CYS A 340 -5.56 -35.70 -14.18
C CYS A 340 -6.52 -35.88 -13.00
N SER A 341 -6.23 -35.25 -11.85
CA SER A 341 -7.13 -35.25 -10.71
C SER A 341 -8.20 -34.17 -10.85
N LEU A 342 -9.35 -34.39 -10.19
CA LEU A 342 -10.38 -33.36 -10.06
C LEU A 342 -9.84 -32.09 -9.40
N SER A 343 -8.86 -32.21 -8.49
CA SER A 343 -8.21 -31.06 -7.88
C SER A 343 -7.45 -30.20 -8.88
N THR A 344 -6.82 -30.79 -9.90
CA THR A 344 -6.15 -30.05 -10.99
C THR A 344 -7.18 -29.32 -11.85
N LEU A 345 -8.29 -29.98 -12.22
CA LEU A 345 -9.36 -29.35 -12.99
C LEU A 345 -10.00 -28.18 -12.22
N ASN A 346 -10.28 -28.37 -10.93
CA ASN A 346 -10.80 -27.30 -10.07
C ASN A 346 -9.82 -26.13 -9.97
N ALA A 347 -8.51 -26.40 -9.82
CA ALA A 347 -7.51 -25.34 -9.79
C ALA A 347 -7.49 -24.49 -11.07
N ILE A 348 -7.66 -25.12 -12.25
CA ILE A 348 -7.72 -24.43 -13.54
C ILE A 348 -9.00 -23.58 -13.65
N THR A 349 -10.16 -24.18 -13.36
CA THR A 349 -11.47 -23.51 -13.47
C THR A 349 -11.59 -22.34 -12.49
N ASP A 350 -11.16 -22.52 -11.24
CA ASP A 350 -11.11 -21.46 -10.22
C ASP A 350 -10.15 -20.34 -10.61
N TRP A 351 -9.00 -20.66 -11.22
CA TRP A 351 -8.05 -19.65 -11.67
C TRP A 351 -8.66 -18.75 -12.75
N GLN A 352 -9.33 -19.34 -13.75
CA GLN A 352 -9.99 -18.58 -14.81
C GLN A 352 -11.07 -17.65 -14.24
N LYS A 353 -11.90 -18.17 -13.32
CA LYS A 353 -12.95 -17.38 -12.68
C LYS A 353 -12.37 -16.23 -11.85
N ASN A 354 -11.41 -16.52 -10.97
CA ASN A 354 -10.87 -15.53 -10.05
C ASN A 354 -10.03 -14.46 -10.75
N ARG A 355 -9.29 -14.84 -11.80
CA ARG A 355 -8.32 -13.94 -12.46
C ARG A 355 -8.89 -13.21 -13.67
N HIS A 356 -9.86 -13.82 -14.35
CA HIS A 356 -10.39 -13.36 -15.63
C HIS A 356 -11.91 -13.20 -15.63
N ASP A 357 -12.61 -13.49 -14.53
CA ASP A 357 -14.08 -13.50 -14.44
C ASP A 357 -14.73 -14.43 -15.48
N TRP A 358 -14.00 -15.47 -15.88
CA TRP A 358 -14.44 -16.42 -16.90
C TRP A 358 -14.75 -17.77 -16.25
N THR A 359 -16.02 -18.14 -16.27
CA THR A 359 -16.47 -19.45 -15.78
C THR A 359 -16.39 -20.46 -16.93
N ILE A 360 -15.62 -21.52 -16.74
CA ILE A 360 -15.45 -22.62 -17.70
C ILE A 360 -15.90 -23.94 -17.06
N GLU A 361 -16.44 -24.83 -17.90
CA GLU A 361 -16.83 -26.18 -17.49
C GLU A 361 -15.60 -27.12 -17.49
N PRO A 362 -15.47 -28.06 -16.52
CA PRO A 362 -14.34 -28.98 -16.48
C PRO A 362 -14.18 -29.87 -17.72
N ASP A 363 -15.29 -30.19 -18.40
CA ASP A 363 -15.32 -31.04 -19.61
C ASP A 363 -14.75 -30.33 -20.86
N TRP A 364 -14.56 -29.01 -20.81
CA TRP A 364 -13.88 -28.25 -21.87
C TRP A 364 -12.35 -28.45 -21.84
N ILE A 365 -11.81 -29.04 -20.77
CA ILE A 365 -10.36 -29.19 -20.57
C ILE A 365 -9.92 -30.56 -21.10
N VAL A 366 -9.19 -30.54 -22.23
CA VAL A 366 -8.61 -31.75 -22.83
C VAL A 366 -7.09 -31.77 -22.62
N GLN A 367 -6.56 -32.90 -22.16
CA GLN A 367 -5.11 -33.08 -22.05
C GLN A 367 -4.50 -33.36 -23.42
N SER A 368 -3.42 -32.64 -23.73
CA SER A 368 -2.58 -32.89 -24.90
C SER A 368 -1.16 -33.25 -24.45
N PRO A 369 -0.45 -34.14 -25.19
CA PRO A 369 0.96 -34.43 -24.93
C PRO A 369 1.89 -33.22 -24.99
N GLY A 370 1.46 -32.14 -25.65
CA GLY A 370 2.21 -30.90 -25.73
C GLY A 370 1.50 -29.81 -26.51
N VAL A 371 2.01 -28.57 -26.42
CA VAL A 371 1.42 -27.40 -27.07
C VAL A 371 1.43 -27.53 -28.60
N VAL A 372 2.55 -27.96 -29.20
CA VAL A 372 2.66 -28.10 -30.66
C VAL A 372 1.74 -29.20 -31.18
N THR A 373 1.71 -30.36 -30.51
CA THR A 373 0.78 -31.45 -30.83
C THR A 373 -0.68 -30.99 -30.73
N ALA A 374 -1.03 -30.21 -29.70
CA ALA A 374 -2.37 -29.66 -29.57
C ALA A 374 -2.73 -28.77 -30.77
N ILE A 375 -1.79 -27.93 -31.23
CA ILE A 375 -1.98 -27.06 -32.39
C ILE A 375 -2.21 -27.90 -33.64
N ASP A 376 -1.40 -28.93 -33.91
CA ASP A 376 -1.57 -29.80 -35.07
C ASP A 376 -2.94 -30.52 -35.05
N ILE A 377 -3.37 -31.00 -33.88
CA ILE A 377 -4.70 -31.61 -33.71
C ILE A 377 -5.80 -30.60 -34.01
N ILE A 378 -5.71 -29.38 -33.45
CA ILE A 378 -6.70 -28.32 -33.66
C ILE A 378 -6.78 -27.93 -35.14
N ILE A 379 -5.65 -27.78 -35.82
CA ILE A 379 -5.60 -27.48 -37.25
C ILE A 379 -6.33 -28.55 -38.05
N ASN A 380 -6.00 -29.83 -37.83
CA ASN A 380 -6.63 -30.92 -38.57
C ASN A 380 -8.11 -31.11 -38.21
N ALA A 381 -8.53 -30.77 -36.99
CA ALA A 381 -9.91 -30.90 -36.56
C ALA A 381 -10.82 -29.76 -37.06
N LEU A 382 -10.26 -28.57 -37.32
CA LEU A 382 -11.05 -27.35 -37.57
C LEU A 382 -10.81 -26.74 -38.96
N SER A 383 -10.01 -27.36 -39.82
CA SER A 383 -9.73 -26.88 -41.18
C SER A 383 -9.47 -28.05 -42.12
N GLU A 384 -9.47 -27.80 -43.42
CA GLU A 384 -9.08 -28.74 -44.47
C GLU A 384 -7.74 -28.31 -45.09
N PRO A 385 -7.02 -29.20 -45.81
CA PRO A 385 -5.88 -28.79 -46.63
C PRO A 385 -6.25 -27.62 -47.56
N ASP A 386 -5.27 -26.76 -47.86
CA ASP A 386 -5.40 -25.51 -48.60
C ASP A 386 -6.16 -24.37 -47.91
N ASP A 387 -6.78 -24.60 -46.74
CA ASP A 387 -7.34 -23.52 -45.93
C ASP A 387 -6.25 -22.55 -45.43
N SER A 388 -6.68 -21.33 -45.14
CA SER A 388 -5.82 -20.29 -44.59
C SER A 388 -6.04 -20.09 -43.10
N ILE A 389 -4.95 -20.02 -42.33
CA ILE A 389 -4.96 -19.84 -40.88
C ILE A 389 -4.26 -18.53 -40.52
N ILE A 390 -4.96 -17.68 -39.76
CA ILE A 390 -4.43 -16.39 -39.33
C ILE A 390 -3.60 -16.55 -38.05
N ILE A 391 -2.40 -15.96 -38.05
CA ILE A 391 -1.52 -15.84 -36.88
C ILE A 391 -1.11 -14.38 -36.64
N MET A 392 -1.07 -13.97 -35.38
CA MET A 392 -0.61 -12.61 -35.00
C MET A 392 0.90 -12.62 -34.78
N THR A 393 1.69 -11.86 -35.54
CA THR A 393 3.15 -11.81 -35.39
C THR A 393 3.60 -10.58 -34.59
N PRO A 394 4.65 -10.64 -33.76
CA PRO A 394 5.50 -11.81 -33.50
C PRO A 394 4.81 -12.85 -32.61
N VAL A 395 4.96 -14.13 -32.97
CA VAL A 395 4.49 -15.29 -32.21
C VAL A 395 5.50 -16.43 -32.31
N TYR A 396 5.37 -17.42 -31.45
CA TYR A 396 6.20 -18.62 -31.44
C TYR A 396 6.22 -19.30 -32.82
N GLY A 397 7.40 -19.39 -33.44
CA GLY A 397 7.54 -19.84 -34.84
C GLY A 397 7.12 -21.28 -35.11
N ALA A 398 6.87 -22.11 -34.08
CA ALA A 398 6.27 -23.43 -34.29
C ALA A 398 4.86 -23.33 -34.87
N PHE A 399 4.14 -22.24 -34.61
CA PHE A 399 2.75 -22.08 -35.06
C PHE A 399 2.68 -22.06 -36.59
N SER A 400 3.50 -21.24 -37.25
CA SER A 400 3.55 -21.19 -38.72
C SER A 400 4.08 -22.50 -39.31
N ARG A 401 5.05 -23.16 -38.66
CA ARG A 401 5.57 -24.46 -39.11
C ARG A 401 4.50 -25.55 -39.05
N SER A 402 3.71 -25.62 -37.97
CA SER A 402 2.58 -26.53 -37.83
C SER A 402 1.54 -26.30 -38.92
N ILE A 403 1.18 -25.04 -39.20
CA ILE A 403 0.23 -24.70 -40.27
C ILE A 403 0.71 -25.24 -41.63
N LEU A 404 1.96 -24.94 -42.01
CA LEU A 404 2.54 -25.35 -43.29
C LEU A 404 2.73 -26.88 -43.38
N ALA A 405 3.18 -27.51 -42.29
CA ALA A 405 3.38 -28.96 -42.24
C ALA A 405 2.06 -29.73 -42.43
N ASN A 406 0.95 -29.15 -42.00
CA ASN A 406 -0.39 -29.66 -42.23
C ASN A 406 -0.99 -29.18 -43.56
N GLN A 407 -0.23 -28.64 -44.51
CA GLN A 407 -0.73 -28.23 -45.84
C GLN A 407 -1.78 -27.11 -45.78
N ARG A 408 -1.69 -26.20 -44.80
CA ARG A 408 -2.49 -24.97 -44.74
C ARG A 408 -1.61 -23.75 -45.03
N SER A 409 -2.23 -22.65 -45.43
CA SER A 409 -1.55 -21.37 -45.68
C SER A 409 -1.55 -20.49 -44.43
N ALA A 410 -0.40 -19.98 -43.99
CA ALA A 410 -0.32 -19.06 -42.85
C ALA A 410 -0.50 -17.60 -43.29
N ILE A 411 -1.55 -16.94 -42.82
CA ILE A 411 -1.76 -15.50 -43.01
C ILE A 411 -1.25 -14.77 -41.76
N THR A 412 -0.33 -13.83 -41.93
CA THR A 412 0.22 -13.07 -40.79
C THR A 412 -0.50 -11.75 -40.59
N VAL A 413 -0.84 -11.43 -39.34
CA VAL A 413 -1.34 -10.12 -38.90
C VAL A 413 -0.26 -9.50 -38.01
N PRO A 414 0.58 -8.61 -38.55
CA PRO A 414 1.69 -8.05 -37.80
C PRO A 414 1.21 -7.09 -36.70
N LEU A 415 1.83 -7.19 -35.54
CA LEU A 415 1.71 -6.24 -34.44
C LEU A 415 2.36 -4.93 -34.87
N HIS A 416 1.53 -3.92 -35.16
CA HIS A 416 2.01 -2.57 -35.41
C HIS A 416 2.31 -1.86 -34.08
N ASN A 417 3.57 -1.51 -33.86
CA ASN A 417 3.96 -0.66 -32.74
C ASN A 417 3.54 0.79 -33.03
N ILE A 418 2.27 1.09 -32.80
CA ILE A 418 1.78 2.47 -32.82
C ILE A 418 2.20 3.09 -31.48
N ARG A 419 3.19 3.99 -31.50
CA ARG A 419 3.51 4.81 -30.33
C ARG A 419 2.31 5.72 -30.04
N ILE A 420 1.44 5.30 -29.12
CA ILE A 420 0.26 6.08 -28.71
C ILE A 420 0.65 7.24 -27.76
N PHE A 421 1.90 7.28 -27.26
CA PHE A 421 2.40 8.38 -26.45
C PHE A 421 3.86 8.71 -26.84
N ASN A 422 4.06 9.95 -27.31
CA ASN A 422 5.36 10.61 -27.39
C ASN A 422 5.70 11.27 -26.05
#